data_AF-A0A5E7FEB2-F1
#
_entry.id   AF-A0A5E7FEB2-F1
#
_cell.length_a   1.000
_cell.length_b   1.000
_cell.length_c   1.000
_cell.angle_alpha   90.00
_cell.angle_beta   90.00
_cell.angle_gamma   90.00
#
_symmetry.space_group_name_H-M   'P 1'
#
loop_
_entity.id
_entity.type
_entity.pdbx_description
1 polymer ?
#
loop_
_entity_poly.entity_id
_entity_poly.type
_entity_poly.pdbx_seq_one_letter_code
_entity_poly.pdbx_strand_id
1 'polypeptide(L)' 'MDLQTILSKLFANAGAVGIEGVFQFVFAPQLAFWSEVKMQSRTEAGRHANPDVTIEVTEKDFLGIMGGAAKFQQR' A
#
# COMPACT_ATOMS: atom_id res chain seq x y z
N MET A 1 -13.98 -5.46 5.45
CA MET A 1 -13.24 -5.53 4.17
C MET A 1 -11.79 -5.77 4.53
N ASP A 2 -11.13 -6.77 3.95
CA ASP A 2 -9.77 -7.14 4.33
C ASP A 2 -8.72 -6.18 3.74
N LEU A 3 -7.67 -5.86 4.51
CA LEU A 3 -6.67 -4.85 4.16
C LEU A 3 -5.87 -5.22 2.90
N GLN A 4 -5.58 -6.51 2.73
CA GLN A 4 -4.91 -7.04 1.53
C GLN A 4 -5.77 -6.84 0.30
N THR A 5 -7.09 -7.01 0.43
CA THR A 5 -8.05 -6.77 -0.67
C THR A 5 -8.10 -5.30 -1.06
N ILE A 6 -8.01 -4.37 -0.09
CA ILE A 6 -7.98 -2.93 -0.37
C ILE A 6 -6.70 -2.54 -1.10
N LEU A 7 -5.54 -2.99 -0.60
CA LEU A 7 -4.24 -2.74 -1.22
C LEU A 7 -4.16 -3.32 -2.64
N SER A 8 -4.64 -4.55 -2.83
CA SER A 8 -4.70 -5.18 -4.16
C SER A 8 -5.52 -4.36 -5.15
N LYS A 9 -6.65 -3.78 -4.72
CA LYS A 9 -7.48 -2.91 -5.57
C LYS A 9 -6.83 -1.56 -5.87
N LEU A 10 -6.13 -0.96 -4.90
CA LEU A 10 -5.42 0.30 -5.09
C LEU A 10 -4.34 0.16 -6.16
N PHE A 11 -3.57 -0.94 -6.11
CA PHE A 11 -2.43 -1.16 -6.99
C PHE A 11 -2.76 -1.89 -8.29
N ALA A 12 -3.94 -2.51 -8.42
CA ALA A 12 -4.39 -3.14 -9.67
C ALA A 12 -4.35 -2.19 -10.88
N ASN A 13 -4.57 -0.89 -10.66
CA ASN A 13 -4.51 0.13 -11.71
C ASN A 13 -3.22 0.95 -11.68
N ALA A 14 -2.35 0.79 -10.67
CA ALA A 14 -1.14 1.62 -10.51
C ALA A 14 -0.12 1.39 -11.64
N GLY A 15 -0.01 0.15 -12.12
CA GLY A 15 0.83 -0.17 -13.28
C GLY A 15 0.35 0.53 -14.57
N ALA A 16 -0.96 0.79 -14.70
CA ALA A 16 -1.50 1.53 -15.84
C ALA A 16 -1.18 3.03 -15.82
N VAL A 17 -0.78 3.57 -14.66
CA VAL A 17 -0.36 4.97 -14.49
C VAL A 17 1.16 5.14 -14.57
N GLY A 18 1.90 4.07 -14.90
CA GLY A 18 3.36 4.08 -15.02
C GLY A 18 4.11 4.07 -13.69
N ILE A 19 3.44 3.69 -12.59
CA ILE A 19 4.08 3.52 -11.29
C ILE A 19 4.71 2.14 -11.24
N GLU A 20 6.03 2.07 -11.08
CA GLU A 20 6.78 0.83 -10.86
C GLU A 20 7.55 0.92 -9.54
N GLY A 21 7.57 -0.17 -8.78
CA GLY A 21 8.32 -0.27 -7.53
C GLY A 21 7.66 -1.18 -6.49
N VAL A 22 8.40 -1.40 -5.40
CA VAL A 22 7.96 -2.19 -4.24
C VAL A 22 7.60 -1.24 -3.09
N PHE A 23 6.32 -1.23 -2.74
CA PHE A 23 5.77 -0.40 -1.67
C PHE A 23 5.51 -1.27 -0.44
N GLN A 24 6.21 -1.00 0.65
CA GLN A 24 5.98 -1.60 1.96
C GLN A 24 5.02 -0.74 2.76
N PHE A 25 4.00 -1.36 3.34
CA PHE A 25 3.08 -0.79 4.30
C PHE A 25 3.30 -1.44 5.66
N VAL A 26 3.52 -0.62 6.69
CA VAL A 26 3.67 -1.09 8.07
C VAL A 26 2.61 -0.38 8.92
N PHE A 27 1.63 -1.16 9.39
CA PHE A 27 0.52 -0.67 10.21
C PHE A 27 0.77 -0.89 11.70
N ALA A 28 1.45 -1.99 12.03
CA ALA A 28 1.94 -2.33 13.35
C ALA A 28 3.18 -3.24 13.23
N PRO A 29 3.93 -3.51 14.31
CA PRO A 29 5.10 -4.39 14.25
C PRO A 29 4.82 -5.77 13.66
N GLN A 30 3.60 -6.30 13.86
CA GLN A 30 3.14 -7.59 13.36
C GLN A 30 2.16 -7.48 12.18
N LEU A 31 1.77 -6.25 11.81
CA LEU A 31 0.80 -6.00 10.74
C LEU A 31 1.48 -5.20 9.63
N ALA A 32 1.95 -5.92 8.63
CA ALA A 32 2.66 -5.36 7.50
C ALA A 32 2.17 -6.03 6.21
N PHE A 33 2.17 -5.28 5.12
CA PHE A 33 1.84 -5.75 3.78
C PHE A 33 2.78 -5.09 2.79
N TRP A 34 3.01 -5.72 1.67
CA TRP A 34 3.77 -5.10 0.58
C TRP A 34 3.06 -5.30 -0.75
N SER A 35 3.27 -4.35 -1.65
CA SER A 35 2.76 -4.40 -3.01
C SER A 35 3.90 -4.12 -3.98
N GLU A 36 4.18 -5.08 -4.84
CA GLU A 36 5.08 -4.90 -5.99
C GLU A 36 4.22 -4.49 -7.19
N VAL A 37 4.52 -3.33 -7.75
CA VAL A 37 3.89 -2.81 -8.96
C VAL A 37 4.91 -2.88 -10.08
N LYS A 38 4.67 -3.78 -11.03
CA LYS A 38 5.42 -3.93 -12.29
C LYS A 38 4.40 -4.15 -13.41
N MET A 39 4.75 -4.93 -14.43
CA MET A 39 3.80 -5.38 -15.47
C MET A 39 2.54 -6.06 -14.90
N GLN A 40 2.68 -6.73 -13.76
CA GLN A 40 1.57 -7.24 -12.95
C GLN A 40 1.78 -6.79 -11.51
N SER A 41 0.71 -6.30 -10.87
CA SER A 41 0.74 -5.92 -9.46
C SER A 41 0.55 -7.15 -8.57
N ARG A 42 1.41 -7.32 -7.57
CA ARG A 42 1.33 -8.40 -6.58
C ARG A 42 1.31 -7.82 -5.18
N THR A 43 0.33 -8.21 -4.37
CA THR A 43 0.22 -7.76 -2.98
C THR A 43 0.24 -8.96 -2.05
N GLU A 44 1.08 -8.90 -1.02
CA GLU A 44 1.23 -9.96 -0.02
C GLU A 44 1.31 -9.40 1.40
N ALA A 45 1.02 -10.27 2.37
CA ALA A 45 1.21 -9.97 3.78
C ALA A 45 2.68 -10.16 4.19
N GLY A 46 3.12 -9.40 5.19
CA GLY A 46 4.46 -9.43 5.74
C GLY A 46 5.35 -8.25 5.29
N ARG A 47 6.66 -8.44 5.46
CA ARG A 47 7.67 -7.45 5.06
C ARG A 47 8.47 -7.95 3.86
N HIS A 48 8.62 -7.09 2.85
CA HIS A 48 9.51 -7.33 1.74
C HIS A 48 10.96 -7.11 2.17
N ALA A 49 11.89 -7.90 1.64
CA ALA A 49 13.29 -7.83 2.03
C ALA A 49 13.97 -6.53 1.58
N ASN A 50 13.53 -5.97 0.45
CA ASN A 50 14.10 -4.77 -0.14
C ASN A 50 12.98 -3.90 -0.76
N PRO A 51 12.24 -3.12 0.04
CA PRO A 51 11.22 -2.22 -0.49
C PRO A 51 11.84 -0.90 -0.99
N ASP A 52 11.33 -0.37 -2.09
CA ASP A 52 11.75 0.93 -2.61
C ASP A 52 11.20 2.08 -1.75
N VAL A 53 9.97 1.90 -1.24
CA VAL A 53 9.29 2.86 -0.37
C VAL A 53 8.70 2.13 0.82
N THR A 54 8.94 2.65 2.02
CA THR A 54 8.26 2.18 3.24
C THR A 54 7.33 3.26 3.76
N ILE A 55 6.07 2.89 3.96
CA ILE A 55 4.98 3.73 4.40
C ILE A 55 4.54 3.21 5.77
N GLU A 56 4.86 3.96 6.81
CA GLU A 56 4.40 3.70 8.17
C GLU A 56 3.12 4.52 8.40
N VAL A 57 1.99 3.83 8.54
CA VAL A 57 0.69 4.47 8.66
C VAL A 57 -0.20 3.65 9.57
N THR A 58 -0.92 4.27 10.50
CA THR A 58 -1.84 3.51 11.34
C THR A 58 -3.00 2.96 10.50
N GLU A 59 -3.55 1.81 10.87
CA GLU A 59 -4.71 1.24 10.16
C GLU A 59 -5.87 2.25 10.09
N LYS A 60 -6.06 3.03 11.16
CA LYS A 60 -7.07 4.09 11.24
C LYS A 60 -6.84 5.18 10.19
N ASP A 61 -5.61 5.67 10.05
CA ASP A 61 -5.29 6.73 9.08
C ASP A 61 -5.41 6.20 7.65
N PHE A 62 -4.98 4.97 7.41
CA PHE A 62 -5.09 4.33 6.10
C PHE A 62 -6.55 4.11 5.67
N LEU A 63 -7.40 3.61 6.57
CA LEU A 63 -8.84 3.51 6.32
C LEU A 63 -9.47 4.89 6.12
N GLY A 64 -8.98 5.92 6.81
CA GLY A 64 -9.38 7.31 6.59
C GLY A 64 -9.01 7.85 5.20
N ILE A 65 -7.80 7.55 4.70
CA ILE A 65 -7.34 7.93 3.35
C ILE A 65 -8.15 7.17 2.28
N MET A 66 -8.31 5.86 2.44
CA MET A 66 -9.03 5.00 1.49
C MET A 66 -10.54 5.26 1.47
N GLY A 67 -11.12 5.71 2.59
CA GLY A 67 -12.51 6.15 2.68
C GLY A 67 -12.77 7.54 2.09
N GLY A 68 -11.75 8.20 1.52
CA GLY A 68 -11.85 9.57 1.00
C GLY A 68 -11.94 10.65 2.07
N ALA A 69 -11.75 10.30 3.35
CA ALA A 69 -11.86 11.22 4.49
C ALA A 69 -10.55 11.97 4.80
N ALA A 70 -9.40 11.48 4.33
CA ALA A 70 -8.11 12.15 4.50
C ALA A 70 -7.48 12.51 3.14
N LYS A 71 -7.36 13.81 2.86
CA LYS A 71 -6.51 14.31 1.78
C LYS A 71 -5.05 14.22 2.22
N PHE A 72 -4.19 13.61 1.40
CA PHE A 72 -2.74 13.78 1.49
C PHE A 72 -2.44 15.27 1.23
N GLN A 73 -2.26 16.07 2.29
CA GLN A 73 -1.85 17.46 2.16
C GLN A 73 -0.33 17.52 2.12
N GLN A 74 0.22 17.68 0.92
CA GLN A 74 1.60 18.09 0.73
C GLN A 74 1.64 19.62 0.89
N ARG A 75 2.45 20.12 1.81
CA ARG A 75 2.79 21.55 1.90
C ARG A 75 4.06 21.84 1.12
#